data_AF-A0A2H5VC46-F1
#
_entry.id   AF-A0A2H5VC46-F1
#
_cell.length_a   1.000
_cell.length_b   1.000
_cell.length_c   1.000
_cell.angle_alpha   90.00
_cell.angle_beta   90.00
_cell.angle_gamma   90.00
#
_symmetry.space_group_name_H-M   'P 1'
#
loop_
_entity.id
_entity.type
_entity.pdbx_description
1 polymer ?
#
loop_
_entity_poly.entity_id
_entity_poly.type
_entity_poly.pdbx_seq_one_letter_code
_entity_poly.pdbx_strand_id
1 'polypeptide(L)'
;MEHILANRLSGLAIGEHVIADTLNELKGKRFSEWDESDMLRFARALRMKAKPIVIAANKADMHTAKPNIERIRATGRMVVPCIAEAELLLRRAASKGMIEYIPGDGTFKVKDGSLTIEQRRALEKVRMLMEEYGSTGVQRAINTAVIDALHMITVYPVEDEHNLTDKDGNVLPDAFLLKQGSTPKDLAMSVHSDLAKNFLYAIDARSKQRLGAEYRLSDRDIIKIVSASR
;
A
#
# COMPACT_ATOMS: atom_id res chain seq x y z
N MET A 1 22.93 -11.29 18.20
CA MET A 1 23.75 -10.47 17.26
C MET A 1 22.84 -9.55 16.45
N GLU A 2 21.71 -10.08 16.00
CA GLU A 2 20.55 -9.45 15.39
C GLU A 2 20.13 -8.16 16.10
N HIS A 3 19.94 -8.20 17.42
CA HIS A 3 19.58 -7.02 18.24
C HIS A 3 20.64 -5.89 18.17
N ILE A 4 21.94 -6.24 18.10
CA ILE A 4 23.02 -5.23 17.97
C ILE A 4 22.96 -4.58 16.58
N LEU A 5 22.74 -5.38 15.54
CA LEU A 5 22.58 -4.88 14.17
C LEU A 5 21.31 -4.04 14.02
N ALA A 6 20.20 -4.46 14.63
CA ALA A 6 18.95 -3.71 14.65
C ALA A 6 19.12 -2.36 15.34
N ASN A 7 19.82 -2.30 16.48
CA ASN A 7 20.13 -1.04 17.14
C ASN A 7 21.01 -0.12 16.27
N ARG A 8 22.02 -0.67 15.59
CA ARG A 8 22.86 0.12 14.66
C ARG A 8 22.09 0.60 13.43
N LEU A 9 21.12 -0.18 12.96
CA LEU A 9 20.30 0.11 11.78
C LEU A 9 18.94 0.71 12.14
N SER A 10 18.74 1.10 13.41
CA SER A 10 17.49 1.62 13.93
C SER A 10 17.05 2.90 13.20
N GLY A 11 18.00 3.75 12.80
CA GLY A 11 17.77 4.92 11.97
C GLY A 11 17.20 4.62 10.58
N LEU A 12 17.23 3.36 10.13
CA LEU A 12 16.65 2.91 8.87
C LEU A 12 15.29 2.20 9.04
N ALA A 13 14.78 2.16 10.28
CA ALA A 13 13.54 1.47 10.65
C ALA A 13 13.50 0.01 10.14
N ILE A 14 14.58 -0.73 10.38
CA ILE A 14 14.71 -2.14 10.04
C ILE A 14 14.50 -2.97 11.30
N GLY A 15 13.41 -3.75 11.33
CA GLY A 15 13.11 -4.63 12.46
C GLY A 15 14.03 -5.84 12.54
N GLU A 16 14.19 -6.37 13.76
CA GLU A 16 15.03 -7.55 14.03
C GLU A 16 14.65 -8.77 13.19
N HIS A 17 13.35 -9.01 12.96
CA HIS A 17 12.87 -10.12 12.14
C HIS A 17 13.46 -10.07 10.72
N VAL A 18 13.51 -8.88 10.09
CA VAL A 18 14.05 -8.73 8.73
C VAL A 18 15.54 -9.03 8.70
N ILE A 19 16.28 -8.64 9.74
CA ILE A 19 17.71 -8.92 9.87
C ILE A 19 17.93 -10.43 10.03
N ALA A 20 17.18 -11.07 10.93
CA ALA A 20 17.24 -12.51 11.15
C ALA A 20 16.92 -13.30 9.86
N ASP A 21 15.84 -12.94 9.17
CA ASP A 21 15.43 -13.56 7.91
C ASP A 21 16.48 -13.37 6.80
N THR A 22 17.17 -12.22 6.78
CA THR A 22 18.23 -11.96 5.80
C THR A 22 19.49 -12.78 6.10
N LEU A 23 19.89 -12.86 7.38
CA LEU A 23 21.03 -13.67 7.81
C LEU A 23 20.78 -15.16 7.54
N ASN A 24 19.55 -15.62 7.79
CA ASN A 24 19.15 -17.01 7.56
C ASN A 24 19.15 -17.42 6.08
N GLU A 25 18.97 -16.49 5.14
CA GLU A 25 19.06 -16.78 3.70
C GLU A 25 20.50 -16.81 3.18
N LEU A 26 21.39 -16.05 3.82
CA LEU A 26 22.80 -15.93 3.41
C LEU A 26 23.69 -16.99 4.08
N LYS A 27 23.14 -18.19 4.33
CA LYS A 27 23.86 -19.31 4.97
C LYS A 27 25.21 -19.54 4.30
N GLY A 28 26.25 -19.72 5.11
CA GLY A 28 27.58 -20.08 4.63
C GLY A 28 28.66 -19.80 5.66
N LYS A 29 29.10 -18.54 5.74
CA LYS A 29 30.20 -18.11 6.62
C LYS A 29 29.67 -17.50 7.93
N ARG A 30 30.45 -17.65 9.01
CA ARG A 30 30.19 -16.89 10.24
C ARG A 30 30.41 -15.41 9.95
N PHE A 31 29.65 -14.53 10.61
CA PHE A 31 29.77 -13.08 10.40
C PHE A 31 31.20 -12.55 10.66
N SER A 32 31.95 -13.19 11.56
CA SER A 32 33.36 -12.88 11.82
C SER A 32 34.31 -13.17 10.66
N GLU A 33 33.87 -13.96 9.68
CA GLU A 33 34.63 -14.40 8.50
C GLU A 33 34.19 -13.66 7.22
N TRP A 34 33.29 -12.68 7.36
CA TRP A 34 32.79 -11.92 6.22
C TRP A 34 33.85 -10.93 5.74
N ASP A 35 34.08 -10.94 4.44
CA ASP A 35 34.82 -9.90 3.74
C ASP A 35 33.87 -8.77 3.28
N GLU A 36 34.42 -7.75 2.61
CA GLU A 36 33.63 -6.64 2.08
C GLU A 36 32.56 -7.09 1.07
N SER A 37 32.82 -8.17 0.33
CA SER A 37 31.88 -8.69 -0.67
C SER A 37 30.68 -9.38 -0.01
N ASP A 38 30.92 -10.12 1.08
CA ASP A 38 29.91 -10.72 1.92
C ASP A 38 29.05 -9.63 2.59
N MET A 39 29.68 -8.59 3.13
CA MET A 39 29.00 -7.42 3.71
C MET A 39 28.12 -6.72 2.68
N LEU A 40 28.62 -6.50 1.45
CA LEU A 40 27.85 -5.87 0.37
C LEU A 40 26.67 -6.75 -0.07
N ARG A 41 26.86 -8.07 -0.12
CA ARG A 41 25.79 -9.02 -0.44
C ARG A 41 24.69 -8.98 0.61
N PHE A 42 25.05 -8.96 1.90
CA PHE A 42 24.09 -8.79 3.00
C PHE A 42 23.36 -7.46 2.91
N ALA A 43 24.08 -6.35 2.74
CA ALA A 43 23.45 -5.02 2.62
C ALA A 43 22.46 -4.96 1.45
N ARG A 44 22.80 -5.57 0.30
CA ARG A 44 21.90 -5.65 -0.86
C ARG A 44 20.64 -6.47 -0.55
N ALA A 45 20.79 -7.64 0.06
CA ALA A 45 19.66 -8.50 0.43
C ALA A 45 18.75 -7.83 1.46
N LEU A 46 19.35 -7.25 2.51
CA LEU A 46 18.63 -6.54 3.57
C LEU A 46 17.83 -5.37 3.00
N ARG A 47 18.45 -4.56 2.12
CA ARG A 47 17.76 -3.43 1.46
C ARG A 47 16.60 -3.91 0.60
N MET A 48 16.76 -4.99 -0.16
CA MET A 48 15.66 -5.54 -0.99
C MET A 48 14.45 -5.93 -0.17
N LYS A 49 14.65 -6.56 1.00
CA LYS A 49 13.57 -6.97 1.91
C LYS A 49 12.98 -5.81 2.70
N ALA A 50 13.83 -4.97 3.29
CA ALA A 50 13.40 -3.92 4.20
C ALA A 50 12.84 -2.69 3.48
N LYS A 51 13.22 -2.49 2.22
CA LYS A 51 12.89 -1.30 1.40
C LYS A 51 12.62 -1.74 -0.04
N PRO A 52 11.50 -2.46 -0.29
CA PRO A 52 11.10 -2.79 -1.64
C PRO A 52 10.84 -1.51 -2.45
N ILE A 53 11.16 -1.53 -3.74
CA ILE A 53 11.08 -0.35 -4.62
C ILE A 53 10.14 -0.66 -5.77
N VAL A 54 9.17 0.23 -5.97
CA VAL A 54 8.30 0.26 -7.15
C VAL A 54 8.75 1.39 -8.06
N ILE A 55 8.93 1.10 -9.34
CA ILE A 55 9.32 2.09 -10.35
C ILE A 55 8.06 2.61 -11.03
N ALA A 56 7.74 3.88 -10.82
CA ALA A 56 6.78 4.61 -11.65
C ALA A 56 7.47 5.05 -12.95
N ALA A 57 7.26 4.32 -14.03
CA ALA A 57 7.81 4.62 -15.35
C ALA A 57 6.98 5.73 -16.02
N ASN A 58 7.26 6.97 -15.61
CA ASN A 58 6.55 8.16 -16.07
C ASN A 58 6.83 8.48 -17.56
N LYS A 59 5.91 9.22 -18.19
CA LYS A 59 5.88 9.54 -19.63
C LYS A 59 5.61 8.32 -20.53
N ALA A 60 4.69 7.46 -20.09
CA ALA A 60 4.29 6.28 -20.87
C ALA A 60 3.62 6.63 -22.21
N ASP A 61 3.12 7.86 -22.37
CA ASP A 61 2.55 8.43 -23.59
C ASP A 61 3.57 8.70 -24.72
N MET A 62 4.87 8.62 -24.43
CA MET A 62 5.92 8.80 -25.45
C MET A 62 6.02 7.57 -26.36
N HIS A 63 6.19 7.80 -27.67
CA HIS A 63 6.37 6.74 -28.67
C HIS A 63 7.51 5.75 -28.35
N THR A 64 8.57 6.20 -27.67
CA THR A 64 9.70 5.36 -27.23
C THR A 64 9.46 4.63 -25.90
N ALA A 65 8.35 4.88 -25.21
CA ALA A 65 8.16 4.43 -23.83
C ALA A 65 8.02 2.91 -23.74
N LYS A 66 7.19 2.31 -24.59
CA LYS A 66 6.86 0.87 -24.56
C LYS A 66 8.11 -0.04 -24.54
N PRO A 67 9.07 0.05 -25.49
CA PRO A 67 10.26 -0.81 -25.44
C PRO A 67 11.15 -0.54 -24.23
N ASN A 68 11.21 0.70 -23.73
CA ASN A 68 12.00 1.03 -22.55
C ASN A 68 11.38 0.49 -21.26
N ILE A 69 10.05 0.57 -21.12
CA ILE A 69 9.32 -0.01 -19.99
C ILE A 69 9.55 -1.53 -19.95
N GLU A 70 9.44 -2.21 -21.09
CA GLU A 70 9.68 -3.66 -21.17
C GLU A 70 11.12 -4.03 -20.82
N ARG A 71 12.11 -3.24 -21.24
CA ARG A 71 13.51 -3.43 -20.83
C ARG A 71 13.71 -3.31 -19.32
N ILE A 72 13.03 -2.38 -18.65
CA ILE A 72 13.12 -2.24 -17.19
C ILE A 72 12.41 -3.40 -16.50
N ARG A 73 11.23 -3.82 -17.00
CA ARG A 73 10.49 -4.99 -16.49
C ARG A 73 11.31 -6.27 -16.56
N ALA A 74 12.06 -6.48 -17.65
CA ALA A 74 12.96 -7.62 -17.82
C ALA A 74 14.06 -7.72 -16.75
N THR A 75 14.31 -6.65 -15.98
CA THR A 75 15.24 -6.68 -14.85
C THR A 75 14.65 -7.30 -13.57
N GLY A 76 13.41 -7.76 -13.60
CA GLY A 76 12.71 -8.36 -12.44
C GLY A 76 12.23 -7.34 -11.41
N ARG A 77 12.19 -6.05 -11.77
CA ARG A 77 11.71 -4.98 -10.89
C ARG A 77 10.22 -4.76 -11.08
N MET A 78 9.53 -4.33 -10.02
CA MET A 78 8.14 -3.88 -10.11
C MET A 78 8.09 -2.54 -10.84
N VAL A 79 7.49 -2.52 -12.04
CA VAL A 79 7.43 -1.34 -12.89
C VAL A 79 5.98 -1.06 -13.28
N VAL A 80 5.51 0.13 -12.96
CA VAL A 80 4.18 0.62 -13.29
C VAL A 80 4.30 1.76 -14.31
N PRO A 81 3.79 1.60 -15.54
CA PRO A 81 3.68 2.70 -16.51
C PRO A 81 2.79 3.80 -15.94
N CYS A 82 3.25 5.05 -16.03
CA CYS A 82 2.55 6.21 -15.51
C CYS A 82 2.54 7.39 -16.50
N ILE A 83 1.48 8.18 -16.46
CA ILE A 83 1.35 9.44 -17.19
C ILE A 83 0.91 10.51 -16.17
N ALA A 84 1.88 11.04 -15.43
CA ALA A 84 1.61 11.95 -14.31
C ALA A 84 0.94 13.26 -14.74
N GLU A 85 1.22 13.73 -15.96
CA GLU A 85 0.59 14.92 -16.53
C GLU A 85 -0.92 14.72 -16.76
N ALA A 86 -1.31 13.54 -17.27
CA ALA A 86 -2.71 13.17 -17.42
C ALA A 86 -3.43 13.11 -16.07
N GLU A 87 -2.81 12.50 -15.06
CA GLU A 87 -3.38 12.45 -13.70
C GLU A 87 -3.57 13.86 -13.11
N LEU A 88 -2.58 14.73 -13.26
CA LEU A 88 -2.66 16.11 -12.79
C LEU A 88 -3.79 16.89 -13.49
N LEU A 89 -3.94 16.69 -14.80
CA LEU A 89 -5.01 17.31 -15.59
C LEU A 89 -6.38 16.86 -15.09
N LEU A 90 -6.59 15.55 -14.93
CA LEU A 90 -7.86 15.00 -14.45
C LEU A 90 -8.19 15.48 -13.03
N ARG A 91 -7.22 15.46 -12.11
CA ARG A 91 -7.42 15.94 -10.73
C ARG A 91 -7.80 17.43 -10.70
N ARG A 92 -7.16 18.26 -11.52
CA ARG A 92 -7.49 19.70 -11.65
C ARG A 92 -8.86 19.92 -12.29
N ALA A 93 -9.24 19.08 -13.25
CA ALA A 93 -10.55 19.17 -13.88
C ALA A 93 -11.66 18.75 -12.92
N ALA A 94 -11.44 17.70 -12.13
CA ALA A 94 -12.36 17.24 -11.09
C ALA A 94 -12.51 18.27 -9.97
N SER A 95 -11.41 18.88 -9.50
CA SER A 95 -11.47 19.91 -8.45
C SER A 95 -12.20 21.18 -8.88
N LYS A 96 -12.28 21.44 -10.20
CA LYS A 96 -13.06 22.55 -10.78
C LYS A 96 -14.51 22.16 -11.11
N GLY A 97 -14.92 20.92 -10.80
CA GLY A 97 -16.25 20.42 -11.11
C GLY A 97 -16.52 20.25 -12.61
N MET A 98 -15.49 20.17 -13.45
CA MET A 98 -15.66 19.97 -14.89
C MET A 98 -15.88 18.50 -15.26
N ILE A 99 -15.34 17.59 -14.44
CA ILE A 99 -15.48 16.14 -14.60
C ILE A 99 -15.77 15.47 -13.26
N GLU A 100 -16.33 14.27 -13.32
CA GLU A 100 -16.36 13.30 -12.23
C GLU A 100 -15.26 12.27 -12.48
N TYR A 101 -14.26 12.26 -11.61
CA TYR A 101 -13.11 11.37 -11.69
C TYR A 101 -12.62 11.03 -10.28
N ILE A 102 -12.40 9.74 -10.04
CA ILE A 102 -11.73 9.25 -8.83
C ILE A 102 -10.31 8.84 -9.24
N PRO A 103 -9.26 9.30 -8.53
CA PRO A 103 -7.88 8.94 -8.85
C PRO A 103 -7.67 7.44 -9.00
N GLY A 104 -7.15 7.03 -10.15
CA GLY A 104 -6.90 5.62 -10.48
C GLY A 104 -8.00 4.94 -11.28
N ASP A 105 -9.18 5.54 -11.42
CA ASP A 105 -10.21 5.03 -12.31
C ASP A 105 -9.72 4.96 -13.75
N GLY A 106 -10.20 3.98 -14.50
CA GLY A 106 -9.90 3.84 -15.93
C GLY A 106 -10.71 4.76 -16.84
N THR A 107 -11.72 5.45 -16.29
CA THR A 107 -12.59 6.35 -17.04
C THR A 107 -12.98 7.56 -16.20
N PHE A 108 -13.53 8.59 -16.84
CA PHE A 108 -14.11 9.76 -16.17
C PHE A 108 -15.33 10.25 -16.93
N LYS A 109 -16.27 10.87 -16.21
CA LYS A 109 -17.48 11.47 -16.80
C LYS A 109 -17.29 12.97 -16.90
N VAL A 110 -17.64 13.54 -18.05
CA VAL A 110 -17.64 14.99 -18.24
C VAL A 110 -18.99 15.51 -17.77
N LYS A 111 -19.00 16.54 -16.92
CA LYS A 111 -20.26 17.21 -16.54
C LYS A 111 -20.72 18.10 -17.67
N ASP A 112 -22.03 18.15 -17.91
CA ASP A 112 -22.62 19.02 -18.93
C ASP A 112 -22.36 20.49 -18.55
N GLY A 113 -21.48 21.14 -19.33
CA GLY A 113 -20.97 22.47 -19.04
C GLY A 113 -19.97 22.95 -20.09
N SER A 114 -19.65 24.25 -20.06
CA SER A 114 -18.85 24.99 -21.04
C SER A 114 -17.35 24.64 -21.01
N LEU A 115 -17.01 23.39 -21.31
CA LEU A 115 -15.64 23.05 -21.68
C LEU A 115 -15.26 23.78 -22.97
N THR A 116 -14.09 24.42 -22.98
CA THR A 116 -13.55 24.96 -24.23
C THR A 116 -13.18 23.81 -25.17
N ILE A 117 -13.09 24.10 -26.47
CA ILE A 117 -12.67 23.13 -27.50
C ILE A 117 -11.31 22.52 -27.13
N GLU A 118 -10.39 23.33 -26.61
CA GLU A 118 -9.06 22.90 -26.18
C GLU A 118 -9.11 21.94 -24.99
N GLN A 119 -9.93 22.25 -23.98
CA GLN A 119 -10.11 21.37 -22.82
C GLN A 119 -10.74 20.04 -23.22
N ARG A 120 -11.74 20.06 -24.11
CA ARG A 120 -12.36 18.83 -24.64
C ARG A 120 -11.33 17.99 -25.40
N ARG A 121 -10.51 18.60 -26.25
CA ARG A 121 -9.44 17.89 -26.98
C ARG A 121 -8.39 17.30 -26.02
N ALA A 122 -8.02 18.02 -24.97
CA ALA A 122 -7.06 17.53 -23.99
C ALA A 122 -7.61 16.32 -23.20
N LEU A 123 -8.87 16.41 -22.75
CA LEU A 123 -9.55 15.29 -22.07
C LEU A 123 -9.69 14.07 -22.99
N GLU A 124 -9.98 14.27 -24.28
CA GLU A 124 -10.08 13.17 -25.23
C GLU A 124 -8.73 12.47 -25.47
N LYS A 125 -7.63 13.23 -25.54
CA LYS A 125 -6.28 12.65 -25.57
C LYS A 125 -5.99 11.79 -24.35
N VAL A 126 -6.37 12.27 -23.16
CA VAL A 126 -6.20 11.52 -21.92
C VAL A 126 -7.05 10.24 -21.93
N ARG A 127 -8.28 10.30 -22.44
CA ARG A 127 -9.17 9.13 -22.57
C ARG A 127 -8.53 8.03 -23.43
N MET A 128 -7.98 8.37 -24.60
CA MET A 128 -7.26 7.42 -25.46
C MET A 128 -6.05 6.78 -24.75
N LEU A 129 -5.28 7.57 -23.99
CA LEU A 129 -4.14 7.07 -23.23
C LEU A 129 -4.57 6.12 -22.11
N MET A 130 -5.70 6.41 -21.45
CA MET A 130 -6.26 5.55 -20.40
C MET A 130 -6.83 4.24 -20.98
N GLU A 131 -7.38 4.25 -22.19
CA GLU A 131 -7.81 3.03 -22.89
C GLU A 131 -6.62 2.10 -23.18
N GLU A 132 -5.45 2.63 -23.51
CA GLU A 132 -4.24 1.82 -23.74
C GLU A 132 -3.68 1.22 -22.43
N TYR A 133 -3.61 2.00 -21.36
CA TYR A 133 -2.92 1.61 -20.12
C TYR A 133 -3.84 1.14 -18.98
N GLY A 134 -5.16 1.24 -19.17
CA GLY A 134 -6.22 0.97 -18.20
C GLY A 134 -6.48 2.09 -17.20
N SER A 135 -5.49 2.96 -16.95
CA SER A 135 -5.60 4.20 -16.14
C SER A 135 -4.38 5.08 -16.38
N THR A 136 -4.25 6.20 -15.67
CA THR A 136 -3.03 7.04 -15.69
C THR A 136 -1.82 6.36 -15.06
N GLY A 137 -2.02 5.27 -14.31
CA GLY A 137 -0.98 4.49 -13.67
C GLY A 137 -0.43 5.04 -12.35
N VAL A 138 -0.69 6.30 -12.01
CA VAL A 138 -0.17 6.93 -10.78
C VAL A 138 -0.74 6.26 -9.52
N GLN A 139 -2.06 6.16 -9.42
CA GLN A 139 -2.70 5.47 -8.29
C GLN A 139 -2.33 3.99 -8.25
N ARG A 140 -2.20 3.35 -9.42
CA ARG A 140 -1.73 1.95 -9.52
C ARG A 140 -0.33 1.79 -8.95
N ALA A 141 0.59 2.73 -9.19
CA ALA A 141 1.93 2.69 -8.64
C ALA A 141 1.94 2.79 -7.10
N ILE A 142 1.06 3.64 -6.54
CA ILE A 142 0.87 3.75 -5.09
C ILE A 142 0.28 2.44 -4.53
N ASN A 143 -0.77 1.91 -5.16
CA ASN A 143 -1.39 0.65 -4.74
C ASN A 143 -0.39 -0.51 -4.79
N THR A 144 0.41 -0.62 -5.84
CA THR A 144 1.48 -1.63 -5.94
C THR A 144 2.55 -1.43 -4.86
N ALA A 145 2.89 -0.20 -4.48
CA ALA A 145 3.84 0.04 -3.39
C ALA A 145 3.29 -0.41 -2.02
N VAL A 146 2.00 -0.20 -1.77
CA VAL A 146 1.38 -0.53 -0.48
C VAL A 146 0.98 -2.01 -0.40
N ILE A 147 0.29 -2.51 -1.42
CA ILE A 147 -0.32 -3.84 -1.44
C ILE A 147 0.68 -4.88 -1.92
N ASP A 148 1.30 -4.68 -3.08
CA ASP A 148 2.14 -5.73 -3.69
C ASP A 148 3.55 -5.76 -3.09
N ALA A 149 4.15 -4.58 -2.84
CA ALA A 149 5.52 -4.48 -2.39
C ALA A 149 5.66 -4.57 -0.87
N LEU A 150 4.77 -3.92 -0.12
CA LEU A 150 4.80 -3.94 1.35
C LEU A 150 3.87 -5.00 1.95
N HIS A 151 3.07 -5.69 1.14
CA HIS A 151 2.09 -6.69 1.58
C HIS A 151 1.18 -6.15 2.68
N MET A 152 0.68 -4.92 2.51
CA MET A 152 -0.27 -4.32 3.45
C MET A 152 -1.70 -4.70 3.11
N ILE A 153 -2.50 -4.87 4.16
CA ILE A 153 -3.94 -5.10 4.12
C ILE A 153 -4.65 -3.90 4.75
N THR A 154 -5.84 -3.57 4.24
CA THR A 154 -6.69 -2.52 4.79
C THR A 154 -7.74 -3.13 5.70
N VAL A 155 -7.82 -2.70 6.96
CA VAL A 155 -8.76 -3.22 7.95
C VAL A 155 -9.56 -2.08 8.56
N TYR A 156 -10.85 -2.30 8.78
CA TYR A 156 -11.80 -1.27 9.22
C TYR A 156 -12.27 -1.57 10.65
N PRO A 157 -11.78 -0.86 11.68
CA PRO A 157 -12.31 -0.99 13.02
C PRO A 157 -13.68 -0.30 13.14
N VAL A 158 -14.62 -0.96 13.82
CA VAL A 158 -15.96 -0.41 14.11
C VAL A 158 -16.33 -0.63 15.56
N GLU A 159 -17.20 0.21 16.13
CA GLU A 159 -17.75 0.00 17.47
C GLU A 159 -19.05 -0.80 17.45
N ASP A 160 -19.87 -0.62 16.41
CA ASP A 160 -21.09 -1.38 16.17
C ASP A 160 -20.92 -2.28 14.94
N GLU A 161 -20.93 -3.59 15.16
CA GLU A 161 -20.82 -4.61 14.12
C GLU A 161 -22.09 -4.77 13.26
N HIS A 162 -23.24 -4.27 13.72
CA HIS A 162 -24.50 -4.33 12.98
C HIS A 162 -24.63 -3.15 12.02
N ASN A 163 -24.37 -1.95 12.52
CA ASN A 163 -24.48 -0.72 11.73
C ASN A 163 -23.17 -0.35 11.02
N LEU A 164 -22.06 -1.01 11.36
CA LEU A 164 -20.72 -0.71 10.88
C LEU A 164 -20.29 0.72 11.24
N THR A 165 -20.72 1.22 12.41
CA THR A 165 -20.52 2.60 12.82
C THR A 165 -19.58 2.74 14.02
N ASP A 166 -19.08 3.96 14.22
CA ASP A 166 -18.53 4.42 15.50
C ASP A 166 -19.63 4.87 16.48
N LYS A 167 -19.21 5.48 17.60
CA LYS A 167 -20.07 6.11 18.62
C LYS A 167 -20.94 7.23 18.07
N ASP A 168 -20.45 7.94 17.06
CA ASP A 168 -21.10 9.12 16.50
C ASP A 168 -22.03 8.77 15.32
N GLY A 169 -22.09 7.49 14.94
CA GLY A 169 -22.93 6.99 13.86
C GLY A 169 -22.29 7.08 12.48
N ASN A 170 -21.00 7.38 12.38
CA ASN A 170 -20.28 7.41 11.11
C ASN A 170 -20.00 5.99 10.63
N VAL A 171 -20.42 5.66 9.41
CA VAL A 171 -20.23 4.33 8.81
C VAL A 171 -18.77 4.17 8.35
N LEU A 172 -18.10 3.12 8.83
CA LEU A 172 -16.70 2.79 8.54
C LEU A 172 -15.77 4.01 8.69
N PRO A 173 -15.63 4.53 9.92
CA PRO A 173 -14.98 5.82 10.19
C PRO A 173 -13.51 5.83 9.75
N ASP A 174 -12.81 4.72 9.98
CA ASP A 174 -11.37 4.62 9.80
C ASP A 174 -10.98 3.40 8.96
N ALA A 175 -9.85 3.54 8.26
CA ALA A 175 -9.21 2.48 7.51
C ALA A 175 -7.73 2.40 7.92
N PHE A 176 -7.33 1.28 8.52
CA PHE A 176 -5.95 1.06 8.96
C PHE A 176 -5.20 0.17 7.97
N LEU A 177 -3.97 0.57 7.63
CA LEU A 177 -3.04 -0.27 6.90
C LEU A 177 -2.20 -1.09 7.87
N LEU A 178 -2.35 -2.41 7.81
CA LEU A 178 -1.60 -3.36 8.61
C LEU A 178 -0.78 -4.27 7.69
N LYS A 179 0.27 -4.91 8.23
CA LYS A 179 0.98 -5.93 7.46
C LYS A 179 0.10 -7.18 7.32
N GLN A 180 0.22 -7.86 6.20
CA GLN A 180 -0.42 -9.15 6.02
C GLN A 180 0.02 -10.12 7.12
N GLY A 181 -0.95 -10.81 7.73
CA GLY A 181 -0.73 -11.69 8.87
C GLY A 181 -0.82 -11.01 10.23
N SER A 182 -1.07 -9.69 10.28
CA SER A 182 -1.45 -9.01 11.53
C SER A 182 -2.72 -9.58 12.15
N THR A 183 -2.84 -9.40 13.45
CA THR A 183 -3.92 -9.92 14.29
C THR A 183 -4.88 -8.81 14.73
N PRO A 184 -6.08 -9.15 15.24
CA PRO A 184 -6.97 -8.17 15.85
C PRO A 184 -6.33 -7.39 17.02
N LYS A 185 -5.36 -7.99 17.71
CA LYS A 185 -4.60 -7.31 18.77
C LYS A 185 -3.65 -6.24 18.20
N ASP A 186 -3.04 -6.50 17.04
CA ASP A 186 -2.23 -5.51 16.32
C ASP A 186 -3.08 -4.35 15.81
N LEU A 187 -4.31 -4.64 15.34
CA LEU A 187 -5.29 -3.61 15.01
C LEU A 187 -5.63 -2.77 16.26
N ALA A 188 -5.90 -3.41 17.40
CA ALA A 188 -6.15 -2.70 18.65
C ALA A 188 -4.97 -1.81 19.05
N MET A 189 -3.74 -2.27 18.86
CA MET A 189 -2.53 -1.47 19.12
C MET A 189 -2.42 -0.25 18.21
N SER A 190 -2.84 -0.41 16.95
CA SER A 190 -2.84 0.67 15.96
C SER A 190 -3.90 1.74 16.24
N VAL A 191 -5.02 1.35 16.86
CA VAL A 191 -6.07 2.26 17.32
C VAL A 191 -5.63 2.96 18.61
N HIS A 192 -5.35 2.19 19.67
CA HIS A 192 -4.88 2.73 20.95
C HIS A 192 -4.22 1.65 21.81
N SER A 193 -3.08 1.96 22.45
CA SER A 193 -2.33 0.98 23.26
C SER A 193 -3.15 0.34 24.39
N ASP A 194 -4.11 1.07 24.95
CA ASP A 194 -4.95 0.54 26.05
C ASP A 194 -6.00 -0.46 25.58
N LEU A 195 -6.50 -0.32 24.34
CA LEU A 195 -7.36 -1.34 23.73
C LEU A 195 -6.60 -2.65 23.53
N ALA A 196 -5.31 -2.56 23.16
CA ALA A 196 -4.46 -3.74 23.00
C ALA A 196 -4.12 -4.42 24.34
N LYS A 197 -3.86 -3.64 25.40
CA LYS A 197 -3.59 -4.17 26.75
C LYS A 197 -4.79 -4.94 27.31
N ASN A 198 -5.99 -4.39 27.13
CA ASN A 198 -7.22 -4.94 27.67
C ASN A 198 -8.01 -5.73 26.62
N PHE A 199 -7.36 -6.18 25.54
CA PHE A 199 -7.99 -6.94 24.46
C PHE A 199 -8.55 -8.26 24.98
N LEU A 200 -9.84 -8.53 24.72
CA LEU A 200 -10.48 -9.79 25.07
C LEU A 200 -10.68 -10.67 23.84
N TYR A 201 -11.29 -10.12 22.80
CA TYR A 201 -11.56 -10.78 21.53
C TYR A 201 -11.99 -9.76 20.48
N ALA A 202 -12.13 -10.22 19.24
CA ALA A 202 -12.69 -9.43 18.16
C ALA A 202 -13.97 -10.08 17.59
N ILE A 203 -14.78 -9.32 16.89
CA ILE A 203 -15.92 -9.81 16.13
C ILE A 203 -15.73 -9.37 14.69
N ASP A 204 -15.84 -10.31 13.74
CA ASP A 204 -15.98 -9.97 12.33
C ASP A 204 -17.41 -9.51 12.07
N ALA A 205 -17.58 -8.26 11.64
CA ALA A 205 -18.88 -7.69 11.40
C ALA A 205 -19.64 -8.36 10.24
N ARG A 206 -18.94 -9.02 9.30
CA ARG A 206 -19.58 -9.71 8.16
C ARG A 206 -20.15 -11.05 8.57
N SER A 207 -19.34 -11.91 9.18
CA SER A 207 -19.78 -13.24 9.62
C SER A 207 -20.50 -13.23 10.97
N LYS A 208 -20.37 -12.13 11.73
CA LYS A 208 -20.81 -11.99 13.12
C LYS A 208 -20.18 -13.01 14.06
N GLN A 209 -19.05 -13.61 13.66
CA GLN A 209 -18.35 -14.60 14.45
C GLN A 209 -17.32 -13.95 15.35
N ARG A 210 -17.15 -14.55 16.53
CA ARG A 210 -16.09 -14.18 17.46
C ARG A 210 -14.75 -14.70 16.96
N LEU A 211 -13.79 -13.79 16.83
CA LEU A 211 -12.43 -14.04 16.44
C LEU A 211 -11.51 -14.08 17.66
N GLY A 212 -10.62 -15.07 17.69
CA GLY A 212 -9.56 -15.17 18.67
C GLY A 212 -8.44 -14.14 18.44
N ALA A 213 -7.56 -14.00 19.43
CA ALA A 213 -6.41 -13.09 19.35
C ALA A 213 -5.43 -13.47 18.23
N GLU A 214 -5.33 -14.75 17.88
CA GLU A 214 -4.40 -15.28 16.86
C GLU A 214 -5.01 -15.34 15.45
N TYR A 215 -6.24 -14.85 15.26
CA TYR A 215 -6.83 -14.77 13.93
C TYR A 215 -5.97 -13.89 13.03
N ARG A 216 -5.72 -14.34 11.80
CA ARG A 216 -4.97 -13.56 10.80
C ARG A 216 -5.95 -12.72 10.02
N LEU A 217 -5.83 -11.40 10.17
CA LEU A 217 -6.65 -10.44 9.45
C LEU A 217 -6.41 -10.56 7.94
N SER A 218 -7.50 -10.42 7.20
CA SER A 218 -7.54 -10.39 5.74
C SER A 218 -7.85 -8.99 5.24
N ASP A 219 -7.56 -8.74 3.96
CA ASP A 219 -7.86 -7.44 3.34
C ASP A 219 -9.37 -7.17 3.36
N ARG A 220 -9.72 -5.96 3.79
CA ARG A 220 -11.08 -5.43 3.97
C ARG A 220 -11.88 -6.08 5.08
N ASP A 221 -11.22 -6.74 6.04
CA ASP A 221 -11.90 -7.19 7.25
C ASP A 221 -12.50 -5.99 8.00
N ILE A 222 -13.71 -6.18 8.53
CA ILE A 222 -14.41 -5.18 9.34
C ILE A 222 -14.52 -5.74 10.75
N ILE A 223 -13.78 -5.13 11.68
CA ILE A 223 -13.49 -5.73 12.97
C ILE A 223 -14.00 -4.86 14.10
N LYS A 224 -14.84 -5.42 14.95
CA LYS A 224 -15.13 -4.84 16.26
C LYS A 224 -14.18 -5.40 17.30
N ILE A 225 -13.45 -4.51 17.98
CA ILE A 225 -12.56 -4.86 19.07
C ILE A 225 -13.36 -4.83 20.38
N VAL A 226 -13.32 -5.93 21.13
CA VAL A 226 -13.90 -5.98 22.47
C VAL A 226 -12.77 -5.96 23.49
N SER A 227 -12.76 -4.93 24.32
CA SER A 227 -11.79 -4.76 25.40
C SER A 227 -12.48 -4.77 26.78
N ALA A 228 -11.72 -5.07 27.83
CA ALA A 228 -12.22 -5.07 29.21
C ALA A 228 -12.37 -3.66 29.80
N SER A 229 -11.88 -2.63 29.12
CA SER A 229 -12.00 -1.25 29.53
C SER A 229 -13.36 -0.70 29.11
N ARG A 230 -14.19 -0.32 30.08
CA ARG A 230 -15.43 0.43 29.86
C ARG A 230 -15.16 1.80 29.29
#